data_AF-A0AAU2A9M4-F1
#
_entry.id   AF-A0AAU2A9M4-F1
#
_cell.length_a   1.000
_cell.length_b   1.000
_cell.length_c   1.000
_cell.angle_alpha   90.00
_cell.angle_beta   90.00
_cell.angle_gamma   90.00
#
_symmetry.space_group_name_H-M   'P 1'
#
loop_
_entity.id
_entity.type
_entity.pdbx_description
1 polymer ?
#
loop_
_entity_poly.entity_id
_entity_poly.type
_entity_poly.pdbx_seq_one_letter_code
_entity_poly.pdbx_strand_id
1 'polypeptide(L)' 'MTHNTDTDPNTPTKPVGCPVCQELDQTEAAARTEWDASKVTDCRVLRARHLAAEHGEQT' A
#
# COMPACT_ATOMS: atom_id res chain seq x y z
N MET A 1 16.82 21.46 -10.82
CA MET A 1 16.19 21.21 -9.52
C MET A 1 16.33 19.72 -9.23
N THR A 2 17.20 19.32 -8.31
CA THR A 2 17.34 17.91 -7.91
C THR A 2 16.21 17.58 -6.94
N HIS A 3 15.27 16.72 -7.34
CA HIS A 3 14.27 16.18 -6.43
C HIS A 3 14.98 15.18 -5.52
N ASN A 4 15.21 15.58 -4.26
CA ASN A 4 15.66 14.68 -3.23
C ASN A 4 14.47 13.78 -2.86
N THR A 5 14.48 12.54 -3.34
CA THR A 5 13.57 11.51 -2.85
C THR A 5 14.03 11.13 -1.46
N ASP A 6 13.45 11.77 -0.45
CA ASP A 6 13.47 11.31 0.93
C ASP A 6 12.71 9.98 0.97
N THR A 7 13.42 8.90 0.65
CA THR A 7 12.95 7.54 0.91
C THR A 7 13.21 7.28 2.38
N ASP A 8 12.25 7.68 3.21
CA ASP A 8 12.22 7.30 4.62
C ASP A 8 12.27 5.75 4.72
N PRO A 9 13.34 5.16 5.29
CA PRO A 9 13.50 3.71 5.35
C PRO A 9 12.55 3.04 6.35
N ASN A 10 11.75 3.80 7.10
CA ASN A 10 10.78 3.28 8.07
C ASN A 10 9.34 3.23 7.53
N THR A 11 9.10 3.76 6.35
CA THR A 11 7.84 3.58 5.65
C THR A 11 7.92 2.23 4.94
N PRO A 12 6.99 1.28 5.17
CA PRO A 12 6.97 0.04 4.39
C PRO A 12 6.86 0.44 2.93
N THR A 13 7.99 0.33 2.23
CA THR A 13 8.13 0.87 0.88
C THR A 13 7.21 0.01 0.05
N LYS A 14 6.10 0.59 -0.45
CA LYS A 14 5.23 -0.16 -1.36
C LYS A 14 6.12 -0.63 -2.51
N PRO A 15 6.17 -1.94 -2.76
CA PRO A 15 6.99 -2.48 -3.81
C PRO A 15 6.49 -1.92 -5.14
N VAL A 16 7.34 -1.11 -5.76
CA VAL A 16 7.02 -0.47 -7.04
C VAL A 16 6.90 -1.58 -8.08
N GLY A 17 5.71 -1.73 -8.66
CA GLY A 17 5.41 -2.75 -9.66
C GLY A 17 4.71 -4.01 -9.14
N CYS A 18 4.33 -4.09 -7.86
CA CYS A 18 3.46 -5.18 -7.42
C CYS A 18 1.99 -4.92 -7.85
N PRO A 19 1.41 -5.77 -8.71
CA PRO A 19 0.05 -5.56 -9.23
C PRO A 19 -1.01 -5.61 -8.12
N VAL A 20 -0.83 -6.46 -7.10
CA VAL A 20 -1.75 -6.58 -5.96
C VAL A 20 -1.71 -5.32 -5.08
N CYS A 21 -0.52 -4.79 -4.81
CA CYS A 21 -0.40 -3.53 -4.07
C CYS A 21 -1.08 -2.36 -4.81
N GLN A 22 -0.99 -2.33 -6.14
CA GLN A 22 -1.60 -1.29 -6.97
C GLN A 22 -3.13 -1.45 -7.05
N GLU A 23 -3.65 -2.67 -7.12
CA GLU A 23 -5.09 -2.94 -7.12
C GLU A 23 -5.74 -2.55 -5.79
N LEU A 24 -5.09 -2.89 -4.66
CA LEU A 24 -5.56 -2.51 -3.32
C LEU A 24 -5.53 -0.99 -3.12
N ASP A 25 -4.59 -0.27 -3.73
CA ASP A 25 -4.53 1.20 -3.69
C ASP A 25 -5.68 1.84 -4.47
N GLN A 26 -5.94 1.35 -5.69
CA GLN A 26 -7.07 1.80 -6.52
C GLN A 26 -8.40 1.51 -5.84
N THR A 27 -8.55 0.34 -5.21
CA THR A 27 -9.76 -0.04 -4.48
C THR A 27 -9.93 0.81 -3.22
N GLU A 28 -8.86 1.10 -2.47
CA GLU A 28 -8.91 2.02 -1.33
C GLU A 28 -9.37 3.42 -1.78
N ALA A 29 -8.85 3.92 -2.92
CA ALA A 29 -9.23 5.23 -3.46
C ALA A 29 -10.70 5.29 -3.92
N ALA A 30 -11.19 4.23 -4.56
CA ALA A 30 -12.60 4.11 -4.92
C ALA A 30 -13.49 4.07 -3.68
N ALA A 31 -13.17 3.22 -2.70
CA ALA A 31 -13.90 3.12 -1.43
C ALA A 31 -13.93 4.44 -0.66
N ARG A 32 -12.84 5.22 -0.67
CA ARG A 32 -12.82 6.57 -0.09
C ARG A 32 -13.77 7.53 -0.82
N THR A 33 -13.85 7.42 -2.15
CA THR A 33 -14.77 8.21 -2.97
C THR A 33 -16.22 7.84 -2.70
N GLU A 34 -16.49 6.58 -2.38
CA GLU A 34 -17.82 6.06 -2.01
C GLU A 34 -18.14 6.25 -0.52
N TRP A 35 -17.23 6.83 0.27
CA TRP A 35 -17.32 6.92 1.74
C TRP A 35 -17.51 5.56 2.46
N ASP A 36 -17.08 4.46 1.83
CA ASP A 36 -17.14 3.12 2.41
C ASP A 36 -15.95 2.88 3.35
N ALA A 37 -16.09 3.34 4.60
CA ALA A 37 -15.05 3.24 5.62
C ALA A 37 -14.66 1.78 5.96
N SER A 38 -15.60 0.84 5.78
CA SER A 38 -15.33 -0.58 6.00
C SER A 38 -14.36 -1.10 4.94
N LYS A 39 -14.64 -0.83 3.67
CA LYS A 39 -13.79 -1.22 2.54
C LYS A 39 -12.42 -0.57 2.58
N VAL A 40 -12.32 0.69 3.00
CA VAL A 40 -11.02 1.37 3.19
C VAL A 40 -10.16 0.63 4.22
N THR A 41 -10.77 0.21 5.33
CA THR A 41 -10.05 -0.50 6.39
C THR A 41 -9.64 -1.91 5.93
N ASP A 42 -10.53 -2.61 5.24
CA ASP A 42 -10.27 -3.92 4.65
C ASP A 42 -9.08 -3.88 3.68
N CYS A 43 -9.05 -2.90 2.75
CA CYS A 43 -7.94 -2.72 1.81
C CYS A 43 -6.60 -2.49 2.53
N ARG A 44 -6.60 -1.76 3.64
CA ARG A 44 -5.39 -1.53 4.45
C ARG A 44 -4.90 -2.82 5.12
N VAL A 45 -5.81 -3.61 5.68
CA VAL A 45 -5.48 -4.90 6.30
C VAL A 45 -4.96 -5.89 5.26
N LEU A 46 -5.63 -6.00 4.12
CA LEU A 46 -5.19 -6.85 3.00
C LEU A 46 -3.81 -6.45 2.50
N ARG A 47 -3.55 -5.14 2.35
CA ARG A 47 -2.26 -4.62 1.92
C ARG A 47 -1.16 -4.95 2.94
N ALA A 48 -1.40 -4.75 4.22
CA ALA A 48 -0.43 -5.09 5.27
C ALA A 48 -0.10 -6.59 5.28
N ARG A 49 -1.11 -7.46 5.14
CA ARG A 49 -0.93 -8.91 5.06
C ARG A 49 -0.15 -9.33 3.81
N HIS A 50 -0.49 -8.76 2.67
CA HIS A 50 0.20 -9.03 1.41
C HIS A 50 1.66 -8.55 1.47
N LEU A 51 1.92 -7.36 2.01
CA LEU A 51 3.28 -6.88 2.23
C LEU A 51 4.05 -7.83 3.15
N ALA A 52 3.46 -8.30 4.25
CA ALA A 52 4.13 -9.25 5.14
C ALA A 52 4.41 -10.62 4.49
N ALA A 53 3.52 -11.09 3.61
CA ALA A 53 3.64 -12.40 2.96
C ALA A 53 4.59 -12.39 1.75
N GLU A 54 4.45 -11.40 0.87
CA GLU A 54 5.12 -11.37 -0.45
C GLU A 54 6.32 -10.42 -0.49
N HIS A 55 6.40 -9.48 0.46
CA HIS A 55 7.38 -8.40 0.46
C HIS A 55 8.13 -8.24 1.80
N GLY A 56 7.82 -9.08 2.78
CA GLY A 56 8.57 -9.16 4.02
C GLY A 56 9.88 -9.86 3.75
N GLU A 57 10.94 -9.08 3.52
CA GLU A 57 12.29 -9.54 3.85
C GLU A 57 12.26 -9.93 5.33
N GLN A 58 12.32 -11.24 5.59
CA GLN A 58 12.60 -11.76 6.93
C GLN A 58 13.95 -11.16 7.35
N THR A 59 13.94 -10.23 8.30
CA THR A 59 15.15 -9.94 9.07
C THR A 59 15.30 -10.95 10.20
#